data_AF-A0A7C3CLQ2-F1
#
_entry.id   AF-A0A7C3CLQ2-F1
#
_cell.length_a   1.000
_cell.length_b   1.000
_cell.length_c   1.000
_cell.angle_alpha   90.00
_cell.angle_beta   90.00
_cell.angle_gamma   90.00
#
_symmetry.space_group_name_H-M   'P 1'
#
loop_
_entity.id
_entity.type
_entity.pdbx_description
1 polymer ?
#
loop_
_entity_poly.entity_id
_entity_poly.type
_entity_poly.pdbx_seq_one_letter_code
_entity_poly.pdbx_strand_id
1 'polypeptide(L)'
;MIWRRHKVKQGERLLRDLPDGVVERLFAVIDSDRDRAIFGLMIGAGLRVGEVADLRLPNLEAPPAPDQMARLRVEGKVDSV
;
A
#
# COMPACT_ATOMS: atom_id res chain seq x y z
N MET A 1 20.69 9.36 -41.70
CA MET A 1 19.69 9.50 -40.62
C MET A 1 19.91 8.34 -39.64
N ILE A 2 20.45 8.61 -38.44
CA ILE A 2 20.85 7.56 -37.50
C ILE A 2 19.70 7.35 -36.52
N TRP A 3 18.99 6.23 -36.63
CA TRP A 3 17.91 5.84 -35.72
C TRP A 3 18.50 5.37 -34.39
N ARG A 4 18.41 6.18 -33.32
CA ARG A 4 18.75 5.74 -31.96
C ARG A 4 17.57 4.96 -31.38
N ARG A 5 17.75 3.65 -31.22
CA ARG A 5 16.75 2.79 -30.57
C ARG A 5 16.85 2.96 -29.06
N HIS A 6 15.92 3.69 -28.45
CA HIS A 6 15.78 3.75 -27.00
C HIS A 6 15.19 2.41 -26.52
N LYS A 7 16.03 1.54 -25.95
CA LYS A 7 15.57 0.29 -25.33
C LYS A 7 15.34 0.57 -23.84
N VAL A 8 14.11 0.41 -23.37
CA VAL A 8 13.80 0.44 -21.94
C VAL A 8 14.56 -0.72 -21.28
N LYS A 9 15.34 -0.42 -20.24
CA LYS A 9 16.01 -1.46 -19.44
C LYS A 9 14.94 -2.39 -18.89
N GLN A 10 15.12 -3.69 -19.10
CA GLN A 10 14.24 -4.70 -18.54
C GLN A 10 14.35 -4.60 -17.02
N GLY A 11 13.28 -4.20 -16.34
CA GLY A 11 13.25 -4.11 -14.89
C GLY A 11 13.47 -5.50 -14.30
N GLU A 12 14.24 -5.58 -13.22
CA GLU A 12 14.31 -6.82 -12.45
C GLU A 12 12.92 -7.13 -11.88
N ARG A 13 12.56 -8.42 -11.90
CA ARG A 13 11.27 -8.86 -11.37
C ARG A 13 11.30 -8.66 -9.85
N LEU A 14 10.53 -7.69 -9.38
CA LEU A 14 10.30 -7.51 -7.95
C LEU A 14 9.82 -8.83 -7.35
N LEU A 15 10.38 -9.19 -6.19
CA LEU A 15 9.89 -10.33 -5.40
C LEU A 15 8.40 -10.14 -5.19
N ARG A 16 7.61 -11.10 -5.66
CA ARG A 16 6.14 -11.01 -5.64
C ARG A 16 5.63 -10.94 -4.20
N ASP A 17 6.32 -11.63 -3.30
CA ASP A 17 5.96 -11.76 -1.90
C ASP A 17 7.16 -11.41 -1.02
N LEU A 18 6.91 -10.64 0.05
CA LEU A 18 7.91 -10.34 1.07
C LEU A 18 7.76 -11.35 2.23
N PRO A 19 8.85 -11.99 2.70
CA PRO A 19 8.82 -12.78 3.93
C PRO A 19 8.47 -11.91 5.15
N ASP A 20 7.77 -12.49 6.13
CA ASP A 20 7.36 -11.80 7.38
C ASP A 20 8.54 -11.12 8.09
N GLY A 21 9.69 -11.78 8.19
CA GLY A 21 10.88 -11.19 8.81
C GLY A 21 11.42 -9.95 8.09
N VAL A 22 11.15 -9.76 6.79
CA VAL A 22 11.48 -8.52 6.07
C VAL A 22 10.51 -7.41 6.48
N VAL A 23 9.22 -7.73 6.60
CA VAL A 23 8.18 -6.81 7.06
C VAL A 23 8.48 -6.34 8.48
N GLU A 24 8.82 -7.25 9.39
CA GLU A 24 9.22 -6.91 10.76
C GLU A 24 10.39 -5.93 10.80
N ARG A 25 11.44 -6.17 10.00
CA ARG A 25 12.59 -5.25 9.90
C ARG A 25 12.21 -3.89 9.35
N LEU A 26 11.26 -3.82 8.42
CA LEU A 26 10.73 -2.55 7.91
C LEU A 26 10.02 -1.79 9.04
N PHE A 27 9.11 -2.42 9.78
CA PHE A 27 8.40 -1.75 10.88
C PHE A 27 9.30 -1.40 12.06
N ALA A 28 10.44 -2.07 12.23
CA ALA A 28 11.41 -1.76 13.29
C ALA A 28 12.16 -0.44 13.05
N VAL A 29 12.21 0.07 11.82
CA VAL A 29 12.93 1.31 11.47
C VAL A 29 12.00 2.51 11.18
N ILE A 30 10.68 2.33 11.30
CA ILE A 30 9.71 3.40 11.07
C ILE A 30 9.28 4.00 12.41
N ASP A 31 9.75 5.22 12.67
CA ASP A 31 9.45 5.99 13.88
C ASP A 31 8.16 6.82 13.78
N SER A 32 7.75 7.18 12.56
CA SER A 32 6.56 7.99 12.32
C SER A 32 5.29 7.15 12.44
N ASP A 33 4.40 7.49 13.37
CA ASP A 33 3.08 6.83 13.52
C ASP A 33 2.27 6.84 12.23
N ARG A 34 2.39 7.93 11.46
CA ARG A 34 1.76 8.06 10.14
C ARG A 34 2.30 7.03 9.17
N ASP A 35 3.62 6.90 9.08
CA ASP A 35 4.26 5.99 8.13
C ASP A 35 4.00 4.54 8.53
N ARG A 36 4.01 4.24 9.84
CA ARG A 36 3.59 2.93 10.37
C ARG A 36 2.16 2.62 9.95
N ALA A 37 1.23 3.58 10.06
CA ALA A 37 -0.15 3.39 9.63
C ALA A 37 -0.25 3.17 8.11
N ILE A 38 0.48 3.94 7.30
CA ILE A 38 0.49 3.82 5.83
C ILE A 38 0.96 2.41 5.42
N PHE A 39 2.13 1.98 5.88
CA PHE A 39 2.66 0.65 5.54
C PHE A 39 1.80 -0.47 6.14
N GLY A 40 1.26 -0.27 7.34
CA GLY A 40 0.33 -1.21 7.97
C GLY A 40 -0.92 -1.46 7.14
N LEU A 41 -1.52 -0.40 6.62
CA LEU A 41 -2.68 -0.49 5.74
C LEU A 41 -2.35 -1.14 4.39
N MET A 42 -1.20 -0.81 3.79
CA MET A 42 -0.78 -1.40 2.52
C MET A 42 -0.51 -2.90 2.63
N ILE A 43 0.16 -3.33 3.70
CA ILE A 43 0.56 -4.73 3.90
C ILE A 43 -0.59 -5.56 4.48
N GLY A 44 -1.28 -5.04 5.50
CA GLY A 44 -2.32 -5.77 6.23
C GLY A 44 -3.68 -5.80 5.54
N ALA A 45 -4.05 -4.73 4.83
CA ALA A 45 -5.33 -4.62 4.13
C ALA A 45 -5.20 -4.61 2.60
N GLY A 46 -3.97 -4.67 2.07
CA GLY A 46 -3.73 -4.72 0.62
C GLY A 46 -3.99 -3.40 -0.11
N LEU A 47 -4.03 -2.27 0.62
CA LEU A 47 -4.32 -0.98 0.00
C LEU A 47 -3.18 -0.52 -0.91
N ARG A 48 -3.54 0.06 -2.05
CA ARG A 48 -2.59 0.69 -2.97
C ARG A 48 -2.20 2.06 -2.45
N VAL A 49 -1.02 2.54 -2.86
CA VAL A 49 -0.50 3.85 -2.45
C VAL A 49 -1.49 5.01 -2.71
N GLY A 50 -2.22 4.96 -3.84
CA GLY A 50 -3.25 5.97 -4.15
C GLY A 50 -4.43 5.92 -3.18
N GLU A 51 -4.90 4.71 -2.86
CA GLU A 51 -6.04 4.51 -1.93
C GLU A 51 -5.69 4.99 -0.51
N VAL A 52 -4.45 4.75 -0.06
CA VAL A 52 -3.98 5.24 1.25
C VAL A 52 -3.77 6.75 1.23
N ALA A 53 -3.24 7.30 0.13
CA ALA A 53 -2.98 8.74 0.01
C ALA A 53 -4.26 9.59 0.04
N ASP A 54 -5.36 9.05 -0.51
CA ASP A 54 -6.65 9.74 -0.57
C ASP A 54 -7.57 9.44 0.63
N LEU A 55 -7.15 8.60 1.57
CA LEU A 55 -7.95 8.16 2.71
C LEU A 55 -8.23 9.30 3.71
N ARG A 56 -9.49 9.40 4.17
CA ARG A 56 -9.92 10.40 5.16
C ARG A 56 -10.58 9.73 6.37
N LEU A 57 -10.64 10.43 7.50
CA LEU A 57 -11.28 9.92 8.72
C LEU A 57 -12.73 9.43 8.52
N PRO A 58 -13.59 10.09 7.72
CA PRO A 58 -14.95 9.60 7.47
C PRO A 58 -15.03 8.26 6.73
N ASN A 59 -13.92 7.80 6.14
CA ASN A 59 -13.85 6.49 5.50
C ASN A 59 -13.71 5.33 6.50
N LEU A 60 -13.33 5.64 7.75
CA LEU A 60 -13.15 4.67 8.83
C LEU A 60 -14.43 4.55 9.65
N GLU A 61 -15.03 3.36 9.64
CA GLU A 61 -16.14 3.03 10.53
C GLU A 61 -15.60 2.35 11.78
N ALA A 62 -16.03 2.83 12.96
CA ALA A 62 -15.67 2.22 14.23
C ALA A 62 -16.11 0.73 14.27
N PRO A 63 -15.31 -0.14 14.90
CA PRO A 63 -15.68 -1.54 15.02
C PRO A 63 -16.96 -1.68 15.86
N PRO A 64 -17.85 -2.64 15.54
CA PRO A 64 -19.11 -2.82 16.27
C PRO A 64 -18.90 -3.26 17.73
N ALA A 65 -17.76 -3.90 18.01
CA ALA A 65 -17.34 -4.35 19.33
C ALA A 65 -15.80 -4.28 19.44
N PRO A 66 -15.21 -4.23 20.66
CA PRO A 66 -13.77 -4.04 20.87
C PRO A 66 -12.84 -5.08 20.23
N ASP A 67 -13.35 -6.28 19.94
CA ASP A 67 -12.64 -7.42 19.36
C ASP A 67 -12.90 -7.59 17.86
N GLN A 68 -13.70 -6.71 17.25
CA GLN A 68 -14.04 -6.77 15.84
C GLN A 68 -13.17 -5.85 15.01
N MET A 69 -12.99 -6.22 13.74
CA MET A 69 -12.26 -5.39 12.77
C MET A 69 -13.06 -4.13 12.43
N ALA A 70 -12.38 -3.00 12.37
CA ALA A 70 -12.92 -1.77 11.81
C ALA A 70 -13.14 -1.94 10.29
N ARG A 71 -14.13 -1.22 9.74
CA ARG A 71 -14.37 -1.22 8.29
C ARG A 71 -13.77 0.04 7.69
N LEU A 72 -13.13 -0.14 6.53
CA LEU A 72 -12.54 0.96 5.79
C LEU A 72 -13.14 1.04 4.39
N ARG A 73 -13.71 2.19 4.05
CA ARG A 73 -14.23 2.46 2.71
C ARG A 73 -13.13 3.06 1.85
N VAL A 74 -12.81 2.42 0.73
CA VAL A 74 -11.81 2.92 -0.21
C VAL A 74 -12.44 3.19 -1.57
N GLU A 75 -12.07 4.32 -2.17
CA GLU A 75 -12.42 4.62 -3.55
C GLU A 75 -11.37 3.98 -4.45
N GLY A 76 -11.65 2.76 -4.88
CA GLY A 76 -10.82 2.07 -5.85
C GLY A 76 -10.90 2.77 -7.22
N LYS A 77 -9.83 2.64 -8.01
CA LYS A 77 -9.91 3.01 -9.43
C LYS A 77 -10.88 2.06 -10.12
N VAL A 78 -12.07 2.56 -10.45
CA VAL A 78 -12.89 1.95 -11.51
C VAL A 78 -12.14 2.23 -12.81
N ASP A 79 -11.74 1.19 -13.52
CA ASP A 79 -11.25 1.35 -14.89
C ASP A 79 -12.36 2.04 -15.69
N SER A 80 -12.23 3.36 -15.84
CA SER A 80 -13.10 4.16 -16.70
C SER A 80 -12.75 3.76 -18.12
N VAL A 81 -13.52 2.84 -18.67
CA VAL A 81 -13.53 2.47 -20.10
C VAL A 81 -14.18 3.59 -20.89
#